data_AF-A0A6J2XLR7-F1
#
_entry.id   AF-A0A6J2XLR7-F1
#
_cell.length_a   1.000
_cell.length_b   1.000
_cell.length_c   1.000
_cell.angle_alpha   90.00
_cell.angle_beta   90.00
_cell.angle_gamma   90.00
#
_symmetry.space_group_name_H-M   'P 1'
#
loop_
_entity.id
_entity.type
_entity.pdbx_description
1 polymer ?
#
loop_
_entity_poly.entity_id
_entity_poly.type
_entity_poly.pdbx_seq_one_letter_code
_entity_poly.pdbx_strand_id
1 'polypeptide(L)'
;MPQVNVSAKLEEFQWIQGDLEPSRQSFPDGNHLQYQNLSPVELFEMFIDDEVLSMLIEETFRYALFKNCPDPRVTTEEMKCYIGILILTGYNDLPGKRFNWDSDSDMRNELVYNSMRRDRFLQISRFINFADDNHPDLSDKIWKMCPLIGKIKSKFLVPFKPEEHLCYDIM
;
A
#
# COMPACT_ATOMS: atom_id res chain seq x y z
N MET A 1 15.41 -11.35 20.48
CA MET A 1 13.97 -11.08 20.31
C MET A 1 13.39 -10.77 21.68
N PRO A 2 12.68 -9.64 21.89
CA PRO A 2 12.04 -9.37 23.16
C PRO A 2 10.82 -10.30 23.33
N GLN A 3 10.81 -11.04 24.44
CA GLN A 3 9.74 -11.93 24.86
C GLN A 3 8.55 -11.06 25.32
N VAL A 4 7.45 -11.07 24.58
CA VAL A 4 6.20 -10.46 25.02
C VAL A 4 5.56 -11.40 26.04
N ASN A 5 5.54 -10.97 27.30
CA ASN A 5 4.92 -11.70 28.39
C ASN A 5 3.39 -11.53 28.32
N VAL A 6 2.70 -12.46 27.66
CA VAL A 6 1.23 -12.46 27.60
C VAL A 6 0.68 -13.17 28.85
N SER A 7 0.68 -12.45 29.97
CA SER A 7 -0.08 -12.83 31.17
C SER A 7 -1.25 -11.87 31.36
N ALA A 8 -2.08 -11.75 30.32
CA ALA A 8 -3.45 -11.27 30.50
C ALA A 8 -4.30 -12.52 30.72
N LYS A 9 -4.92 -12.63 31.91
CA LYS A 9 -5.94 -13.65 32.18
C LYS A 9 -6.96 -13.59 31.06
N LEU A 10 -7.06 -14.65 30.26
CA LEU A 10 -8.21 -14.86 29.39
C LEU A 10 -9.42 -14.94 30.31
N GLU A 11 -10.31 -13.96 30.26
CA GLU A 11 -11.58 -14.01 30.95
C GLU A 11 -12.28 -15.32 30.53
N GLU A 12 -12.72 -16.12 31.51
CA GLU A 12 -13.45 -17.36 31.22
C GLU A 12 -14.79 -16.99 30.60
N PHE A 13 -14.90 -17.12 29.29
CA PHE A 13 -16.14 -16.92 28.57
C PHE A 13 -17.14 -18.03 28.93
N GLN A 14 -18.26 -17.66 29.54
CA GLN A 14 -19.36 -18.58 29.77
C GLN A 14 -20.30 -18.57 28.56
N TRP A 15 -20.54 -19.76 28.00
CA TRP A 15 -21.56 -19.94 26.98
C TRP A 15 -22.95 -19.69 27.57
N ILE A 16 -23.67 -18.75 26.98
CA ILE A 16 -25.03 -18.43 27.35
C ILE A 16 -25.95 -19.05 26.30
N GLN A 17 -26.97 -19.80 26.74
CA GLN A 17 -27.99 -20.32 25.84
C GLN A 17 -29.09 -19.27 25.67
N GLY A 18 -29.22 -18.73 24.46
CA GLY A 18 -30.21 -17.71 24.11
C GLY A 18 -29.69 -16.79 23.01
N ASP A 19 -30.52 -15.84 22.58
CA ASP A 19 -30.07 -14.78 21.68
C ASP A 19 -29.14 -13.83 22.42
N LEU A 20 -28.14 -13.30 21.71
CA LEU A 20 -27.30 -12.24 22.25
C LEU A 20 -28.16 -10.99 22.39
N GLU A 21 -28.38 -10.55 23.62
CA GLU A 21 -28.95 -9.23 23.87
C GLU A 21 -27.95 -8.18 23.36
N PRO A 22 -28.32 -7.35 22.36
CA PRO A 22 -27.39 -6.37 21.83
C PRO A 22 -27.05 -5.40 22.96
N SER A 23 -25.79 -5.40 23.41
CA SER A 23 -25.30 -4.30 24.23
C SER A 23 -25.41 -3.06 23.36
N ARG A 24 -26.38 -2.18 23.64
CA ARG A 24 -26.55 -0.89 22.96
C ARG A 24 -25.39 0.05 23.35
N GLN A 25 -24.18 -0.32 23.00
CA GLN A 25 -23.10 0.65 22.92
C GLN A 25 -23.36 1.48 21.67
N SER A 26 -23.63 2.77 21.86
CA SER A 26 -23.76 3.71 20.75
C SER A 26 -22.41 3.82 20.04
N PHE A 27 -22.40 3.65 18.73
CA PHE A 27 -21.22 3.94 17.94
C PHE A 27 -20.95 5.44 17.96
N PRO A 28 -19.69 5.89 18.13
CA PRO A 28 -19.37 7.31 18.10
C PRO A 28 -19.54 7.86 16.69
N ASP A 29 -20.02 9.11 16.58
CA ASP A 29 -20.07 9.80 15.30
C ASP A 29 -18.67 9.94 14.67
N GLY A 30 -18.61 9.79 13.35
CA GLY A 30 -17.38 9.95 12.58
C GLY A 30 -16.80 11.36 12.68
N ASN A 31 -15.74 11.54 13.47
CA ASN A 31 -15.01 12.81 13.55
C ASN A 31 -13.89 12.86 12.51
N HIS A 32 -14.11 13.62 11.44
CA HIS A 32 -13.18 13.86 10.34
C HIS A 32 -12.62 15.30 10.34
N LEU A 33 -12.87 16.10 11.38
CA LEU A 33 -12.45 17.52 11.46
C LEU A 33 -10.94 17.70 11.25
N GLN A 34 -10.15 16.76 11.77
CA GLN A 34 -8.69 16.77 11.65
C GLN A 34 -8.19 16.58 10.21
N TYR A 35 -9.05 16.18 9.28
CA TYR A 35 -8.72 15.92 7.88
C TYR A 35 -9.27 16.98 6.91
N GLN A 36 -10.15 17.87 7.36
CA GLN A 36 -10.89 18.79 6.48
C GLN A 36 -9.99 19.77 5.71
N ASN A 37 -8.81 20.09 6.25
CA ASN A 37 -7.88 21.04 5.65
C ASN A 37 -6.71 20.36 4.93
N LEU A 38 -6.69 19.03 4.86
CA LEU A 38 -5.64 18.30 4.17
C LEU A 38 -5.95 18.23 2.68
N SER A 39 -4.92 18.44 1.87
CA SER A 39 -4.97 18.19 0.44
C SER A 39 -5.09 16.68 0.15
N PRO A 40 -5.56 16.30 -1.05
CA PRO A 40 -5.60 14.89 -1.47
C PRO A 40 -4.24 14.19 -1.36
N VAL A 41 -3.14 14.92 -1.60
CA VAL A 41 -1.78 14.37 -1.50
C VAL A 41 -1.42 14.10 -0.04
N GLU A 42 -1.70 15.04 0.87
CA GLU A 42 -1.43 14.85 2.30
C GLU A 42 -2.26 13.67 2.87
N LEU A 43 -3.52 13.53 2.45
CA LEU A 43 -4.34 12.38 2.82
C LEU A 43 -3.75 11.05 2.30
N PHE A 44 -3.24 11.04 1.08
CA PHE A 44 -2.60 9.85 0.50
C PHE A 44 -1.30 9.49 1.24
N GLU A 45 -0.46 10.49 1.54
CA GLU A 45 0.82 10.32 2.24
C GLU A 45 0.65 9.86 3.70
N MET A 46 -0.55 9.93 4.28
CA MET A 46 -0.84 9.26 5.55
C MET A 46 -0.74 7.72 5.47
N PHE A 47 -0.97 7.14 4.29
CA PHE A 47 -0.94 5.69 4.09
C PHE A 47 0.34 5.22 3.39
N ILE A 48 0.84 6.01 2.44
CA ILE A 48 2.08 5.78 1.70
C ILE A 48 3.09 6.86 2.12
N ASP A 49 3.56 6.73 3.35
CA ASP A 49 4.51 7.66 3.96
C ASP A 49 5.97 7.35 3.58
N ASP A 50 6.91 8.14 4.11
CA ASP A 50 8.35 7.95 3.85
C ASP A 50 8.87 6.58 4.30
N GLU A 51 8.24 5.96 5.31
CA GLU A 51 8.59 4.62 5.76
C GLU A 51 8.23 3.57 4.70
N VAL A 52 7.02 3.67 4.14
CA VAL A 52 6.60 2.80 3.02
C VAL A 52 7.48 3.04 1.80
N LEU A 53 7.71 4.30 1.41
CA LEU A 53 8.55 4.64 0.26
C LEU A 53 9.99 4.12 0.41
N SER A 54 10.58 4.26 1.60
CA SER A 54 11.93 3.76 1.89
C SER A 54 12.00 2.24 1.75
N MET A 55 11.00 1.53 2.26
CA MET A 55 10.90 0.07 2.10
C MET A 55 10.81 -0.32 0.61
N LEU A 56 9.96 0.35 -0.18
CA LEU A 56 9.86 0.08 -1.61
C LEU A 56 11.19 0.25 -2.35
N ILE A 57 11.92 1.32 -2.03
CA ILE A 57 13.22 1.62 -2.66
C ILE A 57 14.27 0.58 -2.24
N GLU A 58 14.33 0.25 -0.96
CA GLU A 58 15.28 -0.73 -0.42
C GLU A 58 15.07 -2.12 -1.04
N GLU A 59 13.82 -2.58 -1.10
CA GLU A 59 13.51 -3.89 -1.68
C GLU A 59 13.72 -3.91 -3.21
N THR A 60 13.44 -2.80 -3.90
CA THR A 60 13.74 -2.63 -5.32
C THR A 60 15.25 -2.74 -5.60
N PHE A 61 16.06 -2.08 -4.77
CA PHE A 61 17.52 -2.16 -4.84
C PHE A 61 18.02 -3.58 -4.56
N ARG A 62 17.54 -4.20 -3.47
CA ARG A 62 17.93 -5.57 -3.08
C ARG A 62 17.58 -6.57 -4.17
N TYR A 63 16.42 -6.43 -4.81
CA TYR A 63 16.01 -7.28 -5.92
C TYR A 63 16.89 -7.12 -7.15
N ALA A 64 17.32 -5.90 -7.49
CA ALA A 64 18.28 -5.68 -8.57
C ALA A 64 19.60 -6.41 -8.31
N LEU A 65 20.12 -6.32 -7.08
CA LEU A 65 21.31 -7.07 -6.67
C LEU A 65 21.11 -8.59 -6.74
N PHE A 66 19.97 -9.10 -6.25
CA PHE A 66 19.60 -10.52 -6.35
C PHE A 66 19.59 -11.02 -7.80
N LYS A 67 19.22 -10.15 -8.75
CA LYS A 67 19.27 -10.44 -10.20
C LYS A 67 20.63 -10.18 -10.85
N ASN A 68 21.69 -9.94 -10.07
CA ASN A 68 23.02 -9.56 -10.54
C ASN A 68 22.99 -8.36 -11.50
N CYS A 69 22.08 -7.42 -11.26
CA CYS A 69 21.96 -6.19 -12.02
C CYS A 69 22.54 -5.02 -11.22
N PRO A 70 23.05 -3.97 -11.89
CA PRO A 70 23.46 -2.74 -11.21
C PRO A 70 22.30 -2.10 -10.44
N ASP A 71 22.64 -1.36 -9.39
CA ASP A 71 21.69 -0.55 -8.62
C ASP A 71 20.90 0.38 -9.57
N PRO A 72 19.55 0.28 -9.60
CA PRO A 72 18.73 1.19 -10.38
C PRO A 72 18.78 2.63 -9.87
N ARG A 73 19.30 2.87 -8.65
CA ARG A 73 19.43 4.18 -7.99
C ARG A 73 18.13 4.95 -8.02
N VAL A 74 17.05 4.31 -7.56
CA VAL A 74 15.73 4.91 -7.49
C VAL A 74 15.68 5.88 -6.31
N THR A 75 15.33 7.13 -6.59
CA THR A 75 15.15 8.16 -5.56
C THR A 75 13.72 8.17 -5.01
N THR A 76 13.51 8.82 -3.85
CA THR A 76 12.16 9.03 -3.28
C THR A 76 11.23 9.75 -4.26
N GLU A 77 11.70 10.81 -4.91
CA GLU A 77 10.90 11.57 -5.88
C GLU A 77 10.52 10.72 -7.11
N GLU A 78 11.43 9.88 -7.59
CA GLU A 78 11.12 8.95 -8.68
C GLU A 78 10.13 7.88 -8.24
N MET A 79 10.22 7.37 -7.00
CA MET A 79 9.25 6.42 -6.47
C MET A 79 7.86 7.05 -6.32
N LYS A 80 7.77 8.28 -5.80
CA LYS A 80 6.52 9.05 -5.74
C LYS A 80 5.92 9.26 -7.14
N CYS A 81 6.74 9.68 -8.10
CA CYS A 81 6.32 9.86 -9.49
C CYS A 81 5.85 8.54 -10.13
N TYR A 82 6.58 7.45 -9.89
CA TYR A 82 6.22 6.10 -10.35
C TYR A 82 4.85 5.67 -9.82
N ILE A 83 4.58 5.85 -8.52
CA ILE A 83 3.29 5.54 -7.90
C ILE A 83 2.18 6.45 -8.46
N GLY A 84 2.46 7.74 -8.65
CA GLY A 84 1.52 8.69 -9.28
C GLY A 84 1.12 8.25 -10.70
N ILE A 85 2.07 7.77 -11.50
CA ILE A 85 1.79 7.21 -12.83
C ILE A 85 0.92 5.95 -12.72
N LEU A 86 1.17 5.06 -11.75
CA LEU A 86 0.32 3.87 -11.54
C LEU A 86 -1.12 4.24 -11.19
N ILE A 87 -1.32 5.24 -10.33
CA ILE A 87 -2.66 5.73 -9.96
C ILE A 87 -3.38 6.28 -11.20
N LEU A 88 -2.71 7.14 -11.97
CA LEU A 88 -3.30 7.75 -13.17
C LEU A 88 -3.63 6.71 -14.24
N THR A 89 -2.70 5.78 -14.49
CA THR A 89 -2.89 4.74 -15.52
C THR A 89 -3.90 3.69 -15.11
N GLY A 90 -4.12 3.45 -13.81
CA GLY A 90 -5.20 2.57 -13.34
C GLY A 90 -6.61 3.16 -13.48
N TYR A 91 -6.73 4.49 -13.67
CA TYR A 91 -7.99 5.16 -13.99
C TYR A 91 -8.17 5.35 -15.51
N ASN A 92 -7.08 5.64 -16.22
CA ASN A 92 -7.06 5.86 -17.66
C ASN A 92 -6.29 4.73 -18.37
N ASP A 93 -6.96 3.59 -18.50
CA ASP A 93 -6.37 2.39 -19.08
C ASP A 93 -6.22 2.49 -20.60
N LEU A 94 -4.99 2.30 -21.08
CA LEU A 94 -4.65 2.12 -22.48
C LEU A 94 -4.37 0.64 -22.78
N PRO A 95 -4.40 0.19 -24.05
CA PRO A 95 -4.14 -1.22 -24.41
C PRO A 95 -2.76 -1.75 -23.96
N GLY A 96 -1.87 -0.87 -23.52
CA GLY A 96 -0.54 -1.18 -23.05
C GLY A 96 0.10 0.01 -22.37
N LYS A 97 0.88 -0.26 -21.32
CA LYS A 97 1.50 0.76 -20.46
C LYS A 97 2.35 1.77 -21.24
N ARG A 98 3.00 1.33 -22.32
CA ARG A 98 3.91 2.14 -23.15
C ARG A 98 3.20 3.22 -23.94
N PHE A 99 1.92 3.05 -24.26
CA PHE A 99 1.14 4.01 -25.06
C PHE A 99 0.96 5.36 -24.35
N ASN A 100 1.09 5.40 -23.01
CA ASN A 100 1.11 6.68 -22.29
C ASN A 100 2.24 7.61 -22.76
N TRP A 101 3.30 7.07 -23.38
CA TRP A 101 4.43 7.82 -23.93
C TRP A 101 4.45 7.85 -25.47
N ASP A 102 3.31 7.63 -26.13
CA ASP A 102 3.26 7.63 -27.59
C ASP A 102 3.62 9.02 -28.18
N SER A 103 4.06 9.02 -29.43
CA SER A 103 4.22 10.22 -30.24
C SER A 103 2.86 10.82 -30.63
N ASP A 104 1.88 9.95 -30.85
CA ASP A 104 0.54 10.33 -31.30
C ASP A 104 -0.34 10.80 -30.13
N SER A 105 -1.12 11.85 -30.37
CA SER A 105 -1.89 12.55 -29.33
C SER A 105 -3.14 11.81 -28.86
N ASP A 106 -3.60 10.81 -29.60
CA ASP A 106 -4.78 10.00 -29.26
C ASP A 106 -4.49 9.01 -28.12
N MET A 107 -3.23 8.58 -27.97
CA MET A 107 -2.79 7.68 -26.92
C MET A 107 -1.91 8.34 -25.86
N ARG A 108 -1.15 9.38 -26.22
CA ARG A 108 -0.26 10.06 -25.27
C ARG A 108 -1.04 10.62 -24.08
N ASN A 109 -0.56 10.30 -22.89
CA ASN A 109 -0.97 11.00 -21.68
C ASN A 109 0.09 12.06 -21.32
N GLU A 110 -0.24 13.35 -21.48
CA GLU A 110 0.69 14.45 -21.26
C GLU A 110 1.22 14.51 -19.81
N LEU A 111 0.43 14.14 -18.81
CA LEU A 111 0.90 14.11 -17.42
C LEU A 111 1.95 13.02 -17.21
N VAL A 112 1.74 11.83 -17.79
CA VAL A 112 2.70 10.73 -17.72
C VAL A 112 3.96 11.03 -18.55
N TYR A 113 3.78 11.52 -19.78
CA TYR A 113 4.87 11.83 -20.69
C TYR A 113 5.84 12.87 -20.12
N ASN A 114 5.31 13.92 -19.50
CA ASN A 114 6.11 15.02 -18.96
C ASN A 114 6.70 14.74 -17.56
N SER A 115 6.19 13.75 -16.83
CA SER A 115 6.62 13.46 -15.44
C SER A 115 7.80 12.50 -15.33
N MET A 116 7.87 11.48 -16.18
CA MET A 116 8.96 10.50 -16.18
C MET A 116 9.20 9.97 -17.59
N ARG A 117 10.47 9.74 -17.98
CA ARG A 117 10.75 9.09 -19.27
C ARG A 117 10.28 7.63 -19.26
N ARG A 118 9.69 7.17 -20.37
CA ARG A 118 9.22 5.79 -20.57
C ARG A 118 10.22 4.73 -20.11
N ASP A 119 11.47 4.83 -20.56
CA ASP A 119 12.48 3.81 -20.28
C ASP A 119 12.89 3.79 -18.80
N ARG A 120 12.80 4.94 -18.10
CA ARG A 120 13.02 5.01 -16.65
C ARG A 120 11.85 4.36 -15.89
N PHE A 121 10.61 4.63 -16.28
CA PHE A 121 9.44 3.95 -15.72
C PHE A 121 9.54 2.43 -15.89
N LEU A 122 9.87 1.96 -17.10
CA LEU A 122 10.05 0.52 -17.38
C LEU A 122 11.22 -0.10 -16.60
N GLN A 123 12.30 0.66 -16.39
CA GLN A 123 13.42 0.20 -15.55
C GLN A 123 12.97 0.01 -14.09
N ILE A 124 12.22 0.96 -13.53
CA ILE A 124 11.68 0.85 -12.16
C ILE A 124 10.70 -0.35 -12.10
N SER A 125 9.76 -0.46 -13.04
CA SER A 125 8.80 -1.58 -13.12
C SER A 125 9.48 -2.95 -13.20
N ARG A 126 10.68 -3.04 -13.77
CA ARG A 126 11.42 -4.30 -13.87
C ARG A 126 11.92 -4.78 -12.50
N PHE A 127 12.22 -3.86 -11.60
CA PHE A 127 12.88 -4.18 -10.33
C PHE A 127 12.00 -3.94 -9.09
N ILE A 128 10.84 -3.29 -9.24
CA ILE A 128 9.94 -3.02 -8.13
C ILE A 128 9.66 -4.30 -7.34
N ASN A 129 9.90 -4.25 -6.04
CA ASN A 129 9.79 -5.40 -5.16
C ASN A 129 9.38 -4.94 -3.76
N PHE A 130 8.87 -5.88 -2.95
CA PHE A 130 8.18 -5.57 -1.70
C PHE A 130 8.65 -6.44 -0.51
N ALA A 131 9.61 -7.34 -0.74
CA ALA A 131 10.13 -8.26 0.26
C ALA A 131 11.56 -8.71 -0.08
N ASP A 132 12.29 -9.20 0.92
CA ASP A 132 13.65 -9.70 0.71
C ASP A 132 13.66 -11.07 0.00
N ASP A 133 14.10 -11.08 -1.25
CA ASP A 133 14.24 -12.31 -2.06
C ASP A 133 15.31 -13.29 -1.57
N ASN A 134 16.18 -12.89 -0.64
CA ASN A 134 17.17 -13.79 -0.04
C ASN A 134 16.57 -14.67 1.07
N HIS A 135 15.42 -14.30 1.62
CA HIS A 135 14.78 -14.98 2.76
C HIS A 135 13.30 -15.28 2.47
N PRO A 136 12.98 -16.10 1.45
CA PRO A 136 11.60 -16.38 1.08
C PRO A 136 10.89 -17.22 2.16
N ASP A 137 9.65 -16.83 2.48
CA ASP A 137 8.74 -17.70 3.23
C ASP A 137 7.96 -18.59 2.26
N LEU A 138 8.42 -19.83 2.10
CA LEU A 138 7.80 -20.80 1.19
C LEU A 138 6.45 -21.34 1.69
N SER A 139 6.10 -21.09 2.95
CA SER A 139 4.82 -21.51 3.52
C SER A 139 3.68 -20.55 3.17
N ASP A 140 3.99 -19.28 2.91
CA ASP A 140 3.03 -18.25 2.54
C ASP A 140 3.07 -17.97 1.02
N LYS A 141 1.98 -18.24 0.31
CA LYS A 141 1.90 -18.03 -1.15
C LYS A 141 2.01 -16.56 -1.58
N ILE A 142 1.72 -15.62 -0.69
CA ILE A 142 1.77 -14.17 -0.97
C ILE A 142 2.87 -13.47 -0.17
N TRP A 143 3.87 -14.22 0.32
CA TRP A 143 4.95 -13.72 1.18
C TRP A 143 5.62 -12.44 0.65
N LYS A 144 5.72 -12.27 -0.68
CA LYS A 144 6.27 -11.08 -1.31
C LYS A 144 5.47 -9.81 -1.02
N MET A 145 4.14 -9.92 -0.94
CA MET A 145 3.26 -8.78 -0.71
C MET A 145 3.04 -8.51 0.78
N CYS A 146 3.25 -9.51 1.64
CA CYS A 146 2.95 -9.44 3.07
C CYS A 146 3.63 -8.26 3.80
N PRO A 147 4.90 -7.91 3.55
CA PRO A 147 5.51 -6.75 4.21
C PRO A 147 4.81 -5.44 3.87
N LEU A 148 4.49 -5.22 2.59
CA LEU A 148 3.74 -4.04 2.15
C LEU A 148 2.33 -4.03 2.71
N ILE A 149 1.60 -5.14 2.60
CA ILE A 149 0.24 -5.27 3.13
C ILE A 149 0.22 -5.02 4.64
N GLY A 150 1.17 -5.57 5.39
CA GLY A 150 1.28 -5.40 6.83
C GLY A 150 1.49 -3.94 7.22
N LYS A 151 2.41 -3.25 6.54
CA LYS A 151 2.64 -1.81 6.76
C LYS A 151 1.41 -0.98 6.41
N ILE A 152 0.81 -1.20 5.23
CA ILE A 152 -0.37 -0.47 4.81
C ILE A 152 -1.52 -0.70 5.81
N LYS A 153 -1.81 -1.95 6.17
CA LYS A 153 -2.87 -2.29 7.14
C LYS A 153 -2.69 -1.57 8.46
N SER A 154 -1.47 -1.49 9.00
CA SER A 154 -1.25 -0.79 10.28
C SER A 154 -1.57 0.70 10.15
N LYS A 155 -1.24 1.35 9.03
CA LYS A 155 -1.61 2.75 8.75
C LYS A 155 -3.12 2.93 8.60
N PHE A 156 -3.82 2.00 7.94
CA PHE A 156 -5.29 2.03 7.80
C PHE A 156 -6.04 1.87 9.12
N LEU A 157 -5.50 1.11 10.08
CA LEU A 157 -6.14 0.88 11.37
C LEU A 157 -6.06 2.10 12.31
N VAL A 158 -5.09 3.00 12.13
CA VAL A 158 -4.94 4.19 12.97
C VAL A 158 -6.12 5.17 12.88
N PRO A 159 -6.57 5.61 11.69
CA PRO A 159 -7.72 6.49 11.56
C PRO A 159 -9.06 5.76 11.63
N PHE A 160 -9.08 4.43 11.56
CA PHE A 160 -10.31 3.65 11.49
C PHE A 160 -11.10 3.71 12.81
N LYS A 161 -12.37 4.11 12.70
CA LYS A 161 -13.35 4.03 13.77
C LYS A 161 -14.49 3.13 13.29
N PRO A 162 -14.82 2.05 14.02
CA PRO A 162 -15.94 1.19 13.64
C PRO A 162 -17.25 1.99 13.63
N GLU A 163 -18.09 1.73 12.63
CA GLU A 163 -19.44 2.25 12.52
C GLU A 163 -20.45 1.11 12.71
N GLU A 164 -21.72 1.44 13.04
CA GLU A 164 -22.77 0.44 13.30
C GLU A 164 -23.04 -0.46 12.09
N HIS A 165 -22.90 0.09 10.88
CA HIS A 165 -23.23 -0.58 9.64
C HIS A 165 -21.98 -0.83 8.79
N LEU A 166 -21.13 -1.75 9.23
CA LEU A 166 -20.02 -2.24 8.43
C LEU A 166 -20.52 -3.27 7.41
N CYS A 167 -20.21 -3.05 6.14
CA CYS A 167 -20.44 -4.02 5.08
C CYS A 167 -19.17 -4.84 4.85
N TYR A 168 -19.29 -6.15 4.94
CA TYR A 168 -18.25 -7.09 4.56
C TYR A 168 -18.66 -7.74 3.25
N ASP A 169 -17.90 -7.48 2.19
CA ASP A 169 -18.12 -8.08 0.88
C ASP A 169 -16.80 -8.65 0.35
N ILE A 170 -16.90 -9.67 -0.50
CA ILE A 170 -15.78 -10.26 -1.21
C ILE A 170 -15.94 -9.80 -2.67
N MET A 171 -15.29 -8.67 -3.00
CA MET A 171 -15.26 -8.15 -4.37
C MET A 171 -14.58 -9.14 -5.34
#